data_AF-A0A4Y7U431-F1
#
_entry.id   AF-A0A4Y7U431-F1
#
_cell.length_a   1.000
_cell.length_b   1.000
_cell.length_c   1.000
_cell.angle_alpha   90.00
_cell.angle_beta   90.00
_cell.angle_gamma   90.00
#
_symmetry.space_group_name_H-M   'P 1'
#
loop_
_entity.id
_entity.type
_entity.pdbx_description
1 polymer ?
#
loop_
_entity_poly.entity_id
_entity_poly.type
_entity_poly.pdbx_seq_one_letter_code
_entity_poly.pdbx_strand_id
1 'polypeptide(L)'
;SPLIALMKNQVDAIRSLSSENGIAHVLNSSLTKTEIAQVKKDITSGLTKLLYVAPESLTKEEYVAFLQSVPISFVAIDEAHCISEWGHDFRPEYRNLKNIIKQLGQVPIIGLTATATPKVQEDILKNLDMSDANT
;
A
#
# COMPACT_ATOMS: atom_id res chain seq x y z
N SER A 1 2.39 3.90 -0.53
CA SER A 1 3.25 5.09 -0.42
C SER A 1 4.07 5.21 -1.71
N PRO A 2 4.28 6.42 -2.25
CA PRO A 2 4.98 6.62 -3.52
C PRO A 2 6.51 6.68 -3.37
N LEU A 3 7.02 6.80 -2.14
CA LEU A 3 8.42 7.06 -1.84
C LEU A 3 9.10 5.81 -1.28
N ILE A 4 9.76 5.04 -2.14
CA ILE A 4 10.48 3.81 -1.77
C ILE A 4 11.50 4.04 -0.65
N ALA A 5 12.25 5.14 -0.72
CA ALA A 5 13.24 5.48 0.31
C ALA A 5 12.60 5.73 1.67
N LEU A 6 11.43 6.39 1.70
CA LEU A 6 10.68 6.63 2.93
C LEU A 6 10.10 5.33 3.50
N MET A 7 9.55 4.48 2.63
CA MET A 7 9.05 3.15 3.03
C MET A 7 10.15 2.31 3.69
N LYS A 8 11.38 2.33 3.14
CA LYS A 8 12.52 1.63 3.74
C LYS A 8 12.85 2.18 5.13
N ASN A 9 12.93 3.50 5.28
CA ASN A 9 13.19 4.14 6.57
C ASN A 9 12.11 3.78 7.61
N GLN A 10 10.84 3.73 7.20
CA GLN A 10 9.73 3.33 8.08
C GLN A 10 9.82 1.85 8.49
N VAL A 11 10.13 0.95 7.55
CA VAL A 11 10.36 -0.47 7.84
C VAL A 11 11.52 -0.64 8.81
N ASP A 12 12.64 0.02 8.56
CA ASP A 12 13.85 -0.07 9.40
C ASP A 12 13.57 0.47 10.80
N ALA A 13 12.81 1.57 10.93
CA ALA A 13 12.38 2.11 12.21
C ALA A 13 11.50 1.10 12.98
N ILE A 14 10.48 0.51 12.34
CA ILE A 14 9.61 -0.49 12.98
C ILE A 14 10.41 -1.71 13.42
N ARG A 15 11.34 -2.20 12.57
CA ARG A 15 12.20 -3.34 12.90
C ARG A 15 13.12 -3.07 14.08
N SER A 16 13.67 -1.86 14.19
CA SER A 16 14.54 -1.49 15.32
C SER A 16 13.85 -1.50 16.68
N LEU A 17 12.51 -1.40 16.69
CA LEU A 17 11.68 -1.44 17.91
C LEU A 17 11.17 -2.86 18.24
N SER A 18 11.48 -3.85 17.39
CA SER A 18 11.00 -5.23 17.49
C SER A 18 12.17 -6.20 17.63
N SER A 19 11.97 -7.31 18.33
CA SER A 19 12.93 -8.43 18.31
C SER A 19 12.89 -9.21 16.99
N GLU A 20 11.81 -9.07 16.23
CA GLU A 20 11.55 -9.79 14.98
C GLU A 20 11.76 -8.88 13.77
N ASN A 21 12.82 -9.14 12.98
CA ASN A 21 13.07 -8.40 11.74
C ASN A 21 11.94 -8.58 10.70
N GLY A 22 11.20 -9.69 10.73
CA GLY A 22 10.11 -9.97 9.81
C GLY A 22 8.79 -9.26 10.13
N ILE A 23 8.74 -8.45 11.19
CA ILE A 23 7.51 -7.76 11.65
C ILE A 23 6.95 -6.78 10.60
N ALA A 24 7.85 -6.15 9.85
CA ALA A 24 7.53 -5.23 8.77
C ALA A 24 8.39 -5.55 7.55
N HIS A 25 7.79 -5.45 6.36
CA HIS A 25 8.48 -5.66 5.09
C HIS A 25 8.13 -4.58 4.08
N VAL A 26 9.00 -4.41 3.10
CA VAL A 26 8.70 -3.69 1.87
C VAL A 26 8.56 -4.69 0.73
N LEU A 27 7.69 -4.42 -0.23
CA LEU A 27 7.58 -5.14 -1.49
C LEU A 27 7.62 -4.11 -2.63
N ASN A 28 8.75 -4.06 -3.32
CA ASN A 28 8.99 -3.14 -4.42
C ASN A 28 9.89 -3.79 -5.48
N SER A 29 10.18 -3.05 -6.56
CA SER A 29 11.02 -3.51 -7.68
C SER A 29 12.51 -3.66 -7.35
N SER A 30 12.99 -3.14 -6.22
CA SER A 30 14.41 -3.22 -5.83
C SER A 30 14.81 -4.54 -5.16
N LEU A 31 13.84 -5.36 -4.77
CA LEU A 31 14.11 -6.64 -4.11
C LEU A 31 14.54 -7.74 -5.10
N THR A 32 15.51 -8.53 -4.68
CA THR A 32 15.91 -9.78 -5.34
C THR A 32 14.84 -10.86 -5.16
N LYS A 33 14.90 -11.91 -5.98
CA LYS A 33 13.98 -13.06 -5.87
C LYS A 33 14.06 -13.74 -4.50
N THR A 34 15.25 -13.83 -3.92
CA THR A 34 15.46 -14.42 -2.59
C THR A 34 14.81 -13.59 -1.50
N GLU A 35 14.93 -12.26 -1.56
CA GLU A 35 14.28 -11.35 -0.62
C GLU A 35 12.75 -11.41 -0.77
N ILE A 36 12.22 -11.43 -1.99
CA ILE A 36 10.78 -11.59 -2.24
C ILE A 36 10.27 -12.91 -1.64
N ALA A 37 11.02 -14.01 -1.80
CA ALA A 37 10.65 -15.30 -1.23
C ALA A 37 10.60 -15.25 0.31
N GLN A 38 11.55 -14.56 0.94
CA GLN A 38 11.57 -14.36 2.39
C GLN A 38 10.37 -13.52 2.86
N VAL A 39 10.07 -12.41 2.16
CA VAL A 39 8.89 -11.58 2.44
C VAL A 39 7.61 -12.40 2.36
N LYS A 40 7.41 -13.17 1.28
CA LYS A 40 6.23 -14.03 1.11
C LYS A 40 6.11 -15.08 2.22
N LYS A 41 7.25 -15.67 2.65
CA LYS A 41 7.30 -16.64 3.74
C LYS A 41 6.87 -16.03 5.08
N ASP A 42 7.37 -14.86 5.42
CA ASP A 42 7.08 -14.18 6.70
C ASP A 42 5.63 -13.68 6.77
N ILE A 43 5.06 -13.27 5.63
CA ILE A 43 3.64 -12.94 5.53
C ILE A 43 2.79 -14.19 5.75
N THR A 44 3.12 -15.29 5.06
CA THR A 44 2.34 -16.54 5.14
C THR A 44 2.41 -17.19 6.52
N SER A 45 3.53 -17.04 7.24
CA SER A 45 3.66 -17.52 8.62
C SER A 45 2.93 -16.65 9.65
N GLY A 46 2.41 -15.49 9.24
CA GLY A 46 1.78 -14.52 10.12
C GLY A 46 2.75 -13.70 10.96
N LEU A 47 4.06 -13.77 10.68
CA LEU A 47 5.08 -12.96 11.35
C LEU A 47 4.94 -11.48 10.97
N THR A 48 4.75 -11.21 9.68
CA THR A 48 4.60 -9.84 9.18
C THR A 48 3.26 -9.25 9.57
N LYS A 49 3.31 -8.09 10.24
CA LYS A 49 2.14 -7.32 10.64
C LYS A 49 1.91 -6.11 9.75
N LEU A 50 2.95 -5.63 9.08
CA LEU A 50 2.87 -4.46 8.23
C LEU A 50 3.68 -4.65 6.94
N LEU A 51 3.02 -4.50 5.79
CA LEU A 51 3.63 -4.63 4.48
C LEU A 51 3.50 -3.30 3.73
N TYR A 52 4.64 -2.69 3.43
CA TYR A 52 4.72 -1.53 2.55
C TYR A 52 4.85 -2.00 1.10
N VAL A 53 3.91 -1.61 0.24
CA VAL A 53 3.96 -1.96 -1.18
C VAL A 53 4.03 -0.70 -2.04
N ALA A 54 4.92 -0.73 -3.03
CA ALA A 54 5.00 0.34 -4.02
C ALA A 54 3.90 0.13 -5.09
N PRO A 55 3.15 1.17 -5.50
CA PRO A 55 2.00 1.03 -6.40
C PRO A 55 2.32 0.29 -7.71
N GLU A 56 3.50 0.52 -8.27
CA GLU A 56 3.95 -0.12 -9.49
C GLU A 56 4.15 -1.65 -9.31
N SER A 57 4.46 -2.10 -8.10
CA SER A 57 4.62 -3.53 -7.81
C SER A 57 3.28 -4.25 -7.72
N LEU A 58 2.22 -3.55 -7.31
CA LEU A 58 0.85 -4.10 -7.28
C LEU A 58 0.25 -4.32 -8.67
N THR A 59 0.90 -3.85 -9.74
CA THR A 59 0.50 -4.15 -11.13
C THR A 59 0.80 -5.60 -11.54
N LYS A 60 1.68 -6.29 -10.81
CA LYS A 60 2.02 -7.69 -11.09
C LYS A 60 0.94 -8.61 -10.55
N GLU A 61 0.28 -9.34 -11.46
CA GLU A 61 -0.76 -10.31 -11.11
C GLU A 61 -0.30 -11.34 -10.07
N GLU A 62 0.97 -11.77 -10.13
CA GLU A 62 1.53 -12.72 -9.15
C GLU A 62 1.50 -12.20 -7.70
N TYR A 63 1.59 -10.88 -7.48
CA TYR A 63 1.54 -10.28 -6.16
C TYR A 63 0.11 -10.11 -5.69
N VAL A 64 -0.79 -9.73 -6.60
CA VAL A 64 -2.23 -9.66 -6.28
C VAL A 64 -2.76 -11.04 -5.91
N ALA A 65 -2.44 -12.08 -6.69
CA ALA A 65 -2.83 -13.45 -6.39
C ALA A 65 -2.26 -13.95 -5.06
N PHE A 66 -1.01 -13.59 -4.74
CA PHE A 66 -0.41 -13.90 -3.44
C PHE A 66 -1.14 -13.17 -2.30
N LEU A 67 -1.41 -11.88 -2.44
CA LEU A 67 -2.09 -11.08 -1.43
C LEU A 67 -3.54 -11.53 -1.20
N GLN A 68 -4.22 -12.04 -2.22
CA GLN A 68 -5.54 -12.68 -2.08
C GLN A 68 -5.50 -13.96 -1.22
N SER A 69 -4.36 -14.63 -1.13
CA SER A 69 -4.21 -15.88 -0.36
C SER A 69 -3.95 -15.68 1.12
N VAL A 70 -3.74 -14.44 1.57
CA VAL A 70 -3.37 -14.11 2.95
C VAL A 70 -4.43 -13.22 3.60
N PRO A 71 -4.65 -13.32 4.93
CA PRO A 71 -5.61 -12.48 5.62
C PRO A 71 -5.11 -11.02 5.69
N ILE A 72 -5.83 -10.09 5.06
CA ILE A 72 -5.54 -8.65 5.10
C ILE A 72 -6.56 -7.96 6.00
N SER A 73 -6.09 -7.24 7.02
CA SER A 73 -6.98 -6.53 7.94
C SER A 73 -7.53 -5.22 7.36
N PHE A 74 -6.69 -4.45 6.68
CA PHE A 74 -7.06 -3.21 5.97
C PHE A 74 -5.95 -2.80 4.99
N VAL A 75 -6.24 -1.85 4.10
CA VAL A 75 -5.27 -1.20 3.21
C VAL A 75 -5.18 0.28 3.55
N ALA A 76 -3.97 0.78 3.77
CA ALA A 76 -3.69 2.21 3.89
C ALA A 76 -3.04 2.75 2.62
N ILE A 77 -3.64 3.80 2.05
CA ILE A 77 -3.11 4.54 0.90
C ILE A 77 -2.51 5.83 1.43
N ASP A 78 -1.21 5.80 1.61
CA ASP A 78 -0.38 6.95 1.95
C ASP A 78 -0.16 7.86 0.73
N GLU A 79 -0.09 9.16 0.97
CA GLU A 79 -0.15 10.22 -0.05
C GLU A 79 -1.32 10.08 -1.03
N ALA A 80 -2.52 9.91 -0.48
CA ALA A 80 -3.75 9.73 -1.26
C ALA A 80 -3.98 10.85 -2.29
N HIS A 81 -3.46 12.06 -2.06
CA HIS A 81 -3.56 13.17 -3.02
C HIS A 81 -2.96 12.84 -4.40
N CYS A 82 -2.02 11.90 -4.49
CA CYS A 82 -1.41 11.49 -5.77
C CYS A 82 -2.42 10.90 -6.75
N ILE A 83 -3.60 10.45 -6.30
CA ILE A 83 -4.65 9.93 -7.20
C ILE A 83 -5.37 11.02 -8.00
N SER A 84 -5.33 12.27 -7.50
CA SER A 84 -6.06 13.38 -8.09
C SER A 84 -5.21 14.13 -9.11
N GLU A 85 -5.76 14.34 -10.30
CA GLU A 85 -5.13 15.18 -11.35
C GLU A 85 -5.06 16.66 -10.95
N TRP A 86 -5.85 17.06 -9.96
CA TRP A 86 -5.83 18.39 -9.37
C TRP A 86 -4.82 18.50 -8.21
N GLY A 87 -4.19 17.38 -7.84
CA GLY A 87 -3.11 17.33 -6.87
C GLY A 87 -1.78 17.78 -7.47
N HIS A 88 -0.85 18.14 -6.59
CA HIS A 88 0.47 18.67 -6.99
C HIS A 88 1.49 17.58 -7.38
N ASP A 89 1.21 16.30 -7.10
CA ASP A 89 2.04 15.13 -7.47
C ASP A 89 1.15 14.00 -8.02
N PHE A 90 0.37 14.29 -9.07
CA PHE A 90 -0.50 13.29 -9.69
C PHE A 90 0.31 12.10 -10.25
N ARG A 91 -0.11 10.88 -9.92
CA ARG A 91 0.48 9.62 -10.37
C ARG A 91 -0.57 8.70 -10.98
N PRO A 92 -0.53 8.44 -12.30
CA PRO A 92 -1.51 7.58 -12.96
C PRO A 92 -1.66 6.18 -12.33
N GLU A 93 -0.59 5.63 -11.75
CA GLU A 93 -0.60 4.30 -11.13
C GLU A 93 -1.54 4.24 -9.91
N TYR A 94 -1.78 5.37 -9.23
CA TYR A 94 -2.70 5.43 -8.09
C TYR A 94 -4.15 5.18 -8.49
N ARG A 95 -4.55 5.51 -9.73
CA ARG A 95 -5.92 5.24 -10.21
C ARG A 95 -6.22 3.75 -10.31
N ASN A 96 -5.20 2.93 -10.58
CA ASN A 96 -5.35 1.48 -10.65
C ASN A 96 -5.45 0.82 -9.27
N LEU A 97 -5.09 1.52 -8.18
CA LEU A 97 -5.17 0.98 -6.82
C LEU A 97 -6.59 0.57 -6.46
N LYS A 98 -7.62 1.31 -6.91
CA LYS A 98 -9.03 0.93 -6.72
C LYS A 98 -9.31 -0.48 -7.24
N ASN A 99 -8.91 -0.76 -8.48
CA ASN A 99 -9.18 -2.05 -9.10
C ASN A 99 -8.40 -3.18 -8.40
N ILE A 100 -7.15 -2.92 -8.03
CA ILE A 100 -6.31 -3.90 -7.34
C ILE A 100 -6.88 -4.21 -5.95
N ILE A 101 -7.23 -3.18 -5.17
CA ILE A 101 -7.78 -3.37 -3.82
C ILE A 101 -9.12 -4.11 -3.88
N LYS A 102 -9.97 -3.83 -4.87
CA LYS A 102 -11.19 -4.62 -5.11
C LYS A 102 -10.91 -6.11 -5.37
N GLN A 103 -9.80 -6.42 -6.05
CA GLN A 103 -9.39 -7.81 -6.25
C GLN A 103 -8.94 -8.48 -4.95
N LEU A 104 -8.40 -7.73 -3.99
CA LEU A 104 -8.03 -8.25 -2.67
C LEU A 104 -9.25 -8.61 -1.80
N GLY A 105 -10.47 -8.24 -2.22
CA GLY A 105 -11.72 -8.51 -1.54
C GLY A 105 -12.33 -7.28 -0.87
N GLN A 106 -13.28 -7.48 0.04
CA GLN A 106 -13.90 -6.41 0.82
C GLN A 106 -13.00 -6.01 2.00
N VAL A 107 -11.85 -5.44 1.69
CA VAL A 107 -10.87 -4.98 2.69
C VAL A 107 -11.11 -3.50 3.01
N PRO A 108 -11.19 -3.08 4.29
CA PRO A 108 -11.32 -1.67 4.65
C PRO A 108 -10.17 -0.83 4.07
N ILE A 109 -10.47 0.38 3.61
CA ILE A 109 -9.51 1.30 3.01
C ILE A 109 -9.39 2.56 3.87
N ILE A 110 -8.16 3.02 4.10
CA ILE A 110 -7.86 4.29 4.75
C ILE A 110 -6.99 5.11 3.78
N GLY A 111 -7.44 6.30 3.40
CA GLY A 111 -6.63 7.26 2.64
C GLY A 111 -6.00 8.28 3.57
N LEU A 112 -4.69 8.49 3.50
CA LEU A 112 -3.97 9.48 4.30
C LEU A 112 -3.23 10.46 3.40
N THR A 113 -3.30 11.74 3.71
CA THR A 113 -2.45 12.75 3.08
C THR A 113 -2.34 14.00 3.95
N ALA A 114 -1.20 14.68 3.86
CA ALA A 114 -0.97 15.91 4.62
C ALA A 114 -1.74 17.12 4.09
N THR A 115 -1.99 17.17 2.77
CA THR A 115 -2.67 18.31 2.12
C THR A 115 -3.68 17.84 1.10
N ALA A 116 -4.93 18.28 1.24
CA ALA A 116 -5.99 18.06 0.27
C ALA A 116 -7.00 19.20 0.32
N THR A 117 -7.13 19.94 -0.77
CA THR A 117 -8.25 20.89 -0.94
C THR A 117 -9.57 20.12 -1.02
N PRO A 118 -10.73 20.75 -0.78
CA PRO A 118 -12.02 20.07 -0.91
C PRO A 118 -12.19 19.36 -2.26
N LYS A 119 -11.68 19.95 -3.34
CA LYS A 119 -11.71 19.34 -4.67
C LYS A 119 -10.86 18.08 -4.78
N VAL A 120 -9.66 18.09 -4.19
CA VAL A 120 -8.79 16.91 -4.13
C VAL A 120 -9.41 15.83 -3.25
N GLN A 121 -10.04 16.19 -2.12
CA GLN A 121 -10.74 15.23 -1.25
C GLN A 121 -11.88 14.52 -2.00
N GLU A 122 -12.77 15.27 -2.67
CA GLU A 122 -13.82 14.70 -3.51
C GLU A 122 -13.26 13.73 -4.55
N ASP A 123 -12.16 14.10 -5.19
CA ASP A 123 -11.52 13.28 -6.22
C ASP A 123 -10.89 12.01 -5.63
N ILE A 124 -10.26 12.09 -4.45
CA ILE A 124 -9.77 10.92 -3.71
C ILE A 124 -10.93 9.95 -3.42
N LEU A 125 -12.02 10.44 -2.81
CA LEU A 125 -13.17 9.62 -2.45
C LEU A 125 -13.77 8.93 -3.68
N LYS A 126 -13.93 9.68 -4.78
CA LYS A 126 -14.46 9.15 -6.04
C LYS A 126 -13.54 8.08 -6.65
N ASN A 127 -12.25 8.35 -6.74
CA ASN A 127 -11.30 7.43 -7.39
C ASN A 127 -10.98 6.20 -6.52
N LEU A 128 -11.17 6.26 -5.20
CA LEU A 128 -11.02 5.11 -4.30
C LEU A 128 -12.33 4.37 -4.00
N ASP A 129 -13.48 4.84 -4.54
CA ASP A 129 -14.80 4.27 -4.25
C ASP A 129 -15.23 4.38 -2.78
N MET A 130 -14.84 5.49 -2.14
CA MET A 130 -15.02 5.77 -0.71
C MET A 130 -16.05 6.90 -0.48
N SER A 131 -17.07 7.03 -1.33
CA SER A 131 -18.02 8.15 -1.28
C SER A 131 -18.74 8.34 0.05
N ASP A 132 -18.89 7.27 0.84
CA ASP A 132 -19.52 7.28 2.17
C ASP A 132 -18.50 7.31 3.33
N ALA A 133 -17.22 7.56 3.05
CA ALA A 133 -16.20 7.57 4.09
C ALA A 133 -16.30 8.80 4.99
N ASN A 134 -15.97 8.61 6.27
CA ASN A 134 -15.82 9.71 7.22
C ASN A 134 -14.50 10.44 6.92
N THR A 135 -14.58 11.74 6.61
CA THR A 135 -13.45 12.62 6.30
C THR A 135 -13.21 13.66 7.38
#